data_AF-A0AAW5ZSK8-F1
#
_entry.id   AF-A0AAW5ZSK8-F1
#
_cell.length_a   1.000
_cell.length_b   1.000
_cell.length_c   1.000
_cell.angle_alpha   90.00
_cell.angle_beta   90.00
_cell.angle_gamma   90.00
#
_symmetry.space_group_name_H-M   'P 1'
#
loop_
_entity.id
_entity.type
_entity.pdbx_description
1 polymer ?
#
loop_
_entity_poly.entity_id
_entity_poly.type
_entity_poly.pdbx_seq_one_letter_code
_entity_poly.pdbx_strand_id
1 'polypeptide(L)'
;MLTNAIDRCIAASDDVQNVEDFKKWIRAYVRPIIQDEYLACGHGRITSAGVLMDHILLVDYPPQFLLAIKNAAGGIDTPLMRRWLATRRPVYFDAAAPWPDIDRAWYATFIARDLRNGVADAVYDETHCIGTYFSFHRLPGVDVAFLETVLPRLTP
;
A
#
# COMPACT_ATOMS: atom_id res chain seq x y z
N MET A 1 -16.53 17.12 6.56
CA MET A 1 -15.83 16.35 7.62
C MET A 1 -14.67 15.54 7.04
N LEU A 2 -14.87 14.72 5.99
CA LEU A 2 -13.79 13.97 5.33
C LEU A 2 -12.75 14.86 4.63
N THR A 3 -13.17 15.87 3.85
CA THR A 3 -12.26 16.81 3.17
C THR A 3 -11.29 17.49 4.15
N ASN A 4 -11.81 17.97 5.28
CA ASN A 4 -10.99 18.58 6.33
C ASN A 4 -9.99 17.58 6.98
N ALA A 5 -10.35 16.30 7.08
CA ALA A 5 -9.42 15.27 7.56
C ALA A 5 -8.28 15.03 6.56
N ILE A 6 -8.60 14.98 5.26
CA ILE A 6 -7.59 14.84 4.19
C ILE A 6 -6.66 16.06 4.18
N ASP A 7 -7.20 17.27 4.24
CA ASP A 7 -6.38 18.49 4.22
C ASP A 7 -5.44 18.57 5.44
N ARG A 8 -5.91 18.15 6.63
CA ARG A 8 -5.06 18.02 7.83
C ARG A 8 -4.01 16.93 7.68
N CYS A 9 -4.36 15.80 7.06
CA CYS A 9 -3.43 14.72 6.80
C CYS A 9 -2.28 15.17 5.89
N ILE A 10 -2.60 15.91 4.82
CA ILE A 10 -1.61 16.48 3.90
C ILE A 10 -0.76 17.52 4.62
N ALA A 11 -1.36 18.47 5.34
CA ALA A 11 -0.57 19.47 6.08
C ALA A 11 0.38 18.82 7.10
N ALA A 12 -0.06 17.76 7.79
CA ALA A 12 0.76 17.06 8.76
C ALA A 12 1.89 16.22 8.13
N SER A 13 1.87 15.96 6.82
CA SER A 13 2.98 15.25 6.18
C SER A 13 4.25 16.11 6.05
N ASP A 14 4.12 17.44 6.08
CA ASP A 14 5.26 18.37 6.01
C ASP A 14 6.19 18.23 7.23
N ASP A 15 5.65 17.77 8.36
CA ASP A 15 6.38 17.55 9.60
C ASP A 15 7.09 16.17 9.65
N VAL A 16 6.93 15.31 8.64
CA VAL A 16 7.53 13.97 8.60
C VAL A 16 8.99 14.05 8.18
N GLN A 17 9.91 13.86 9.13
CA GLN A 17 11.35 13.99 8.89
C GLN A 17 12.11 12.66 8.93
N ASN A 18 11.49 11.59 9.43
CA ASN A 18 12.13 10.27 9.55
C ASN A 18 11.09 9.14 9.59
N VAL A 19 11.57 7.89 9.64
CA VAL A 19 10.74 6.68 9.64
C VAL A 19 9.77 6.61 10.83
N GLU A 20 10.17 7.05 12.01
CA GLU A 20 9.29 7.00 13.18
C GLU A 20 8.19 8.07 13.10
N ASP A 21 8.50 9.24 12.56
CA ASP A 21 7.49 10.27 12.28
C ASP A 21 6.52 9.81 11.20
N PHE A 22 7.01 9.13 10.15
CA PHE A 22 6.15 8.52 9.13
C PHE A 22 5.16 7.52 9.75
N LYS A 23 5.65 6.60 10.59
CA LYS A 23 4.79 5.62 11.27
C LYS A 23 3.75 6.29 12.17
N LYS A 24 4.13 7.36 12.89
CA LYS A 24 3.20 8.14 13.71
C LYS A 24 2.16 8.85 12.86
N TRP A 25 2.58 9.47 11.75
CA TRP A 25 1.70 10.16 10.82
C TRP A 25 0.67 9.22 10.21
N ILE A 26 1.08 8.03 9.76
CA ILE A 26 0.16 6.99 9.27
C ILE A 26 -0.91 6.68 10.32
N ARG A 27 -0.51 6.41 11.57
CA ARG A 27 -1.46 6.06 12.64
C ARG A 27 -2.39 7.21 13.01
N ALA A 28 -1.89 8.44 13.04
CA ALA A 28 -2.62 9.60 13.55
C ALA A 28 -3.50 10.28 12.51
N TYR A 29 -3.11 10.25 11.23
CA TYR A 29 -3.77 11.04 10.18
C TYR A 29 -4.31 10.21 9.01
N VAL A 30 -3.56 9.21 8.53
CA VAL A 30 -4.01 8.37 7.41
C VAL A 30 -5.03 7.33 7.87
N ARG A 31 -4.71 6.57 8.93
CA ARG A 31 -5.55 5.47 9.45
C ARG A 31 -6.97 5.90 9.83
N PRO A 32 -7.23 7.07 10.43
CA PRO A 32 -8.60 7.51 10.68
C PRO A 32 -9.44 7.70 9.40
N ILE A 33 -8.79 7.89 8.24
CA ILE A 33 -9.44 8.09 6.95
C ILE A 33 -9.64 6.76 6.23
N ILE A 34 -8.59 5.95 6.09
CA ILE A 34 -8.64 4.67 5.36
C ILE A 34 -9.10 3.49 6.21
N GLN A 35 -8.96 3.60 7.53
CA GLN A 35 -9.37 2.60 8.52
C GLN A 35 -8.71 1.23 8.33
N ASP A 36 -7.45 1.22 7.87
CA ASP A 36 -6.62 0.02 7.79
C ASP A 36 -6.18 -0.45 9.19
N GLU A 37 -5.89 -1.74 9.33
CA GLU A 37 -5.17 -2.23 10.51
C GLU A 37 -3.66 -2.28 10.25
N TYR A 38 -3.25 -2.60 9.01
CA TYR A 38 -1.84 -2.77 8.65
C TYR A 38 -1.47 -2.03 7.36
N LEU A 39 -0.27 -1.44 7.34
CA LEU A 39 0.36 -0.88 6.14
C LEU A 39 1.74 -1.50 5.91
N ALA A 40 1.99 -1.91 4.67
CA ALA A 40 3.33 -2.08 4.12
C ALA A 40 3.58 -1.01 3.05
N CYS A 41 4.63 -0.21 3.25
CA CYS A 41 5.02 0.87 2.34
C CYS A 41 6.40 0.59 1.75
N GLY A 42 6.48 0.38 0.45
CA GLY A 42 7.73 0.23 -0.29
C GLY A 42 8.23 1.57 -0.81
N HIS A 43 9.54 1.78 -0.78
CA HIS A 43 10.21 2.92 -1.40
C HIS A 43 11.45 2.43 -2.15
N GLY A 44 11.64 2.87 -3.38
CA GLY A 44 12.74 2.42 -4.20
C GLY A 44 13.00 3.27 -5.43
N ARG A 45 14.03 2.87 -6.19
CA ARG A 45 14.47 3.55 -7.40
C ARG A 45 13.87 2.93 -8.65
N ILE A 46 13.41 3.78 -9.56
CA ILE A 46 12.99 3.40 -10.91
C ILE A 46 14.25 3.19 -11.76
N THR A 47 14.33 2.05 -12.41
CA THR A 47 15.41 1.68 -13.32
C THR A 47 14.83 1.22 -14.67
N SER A 48 15.67 1.09 -15.68
CA SER A 48 15.26 0.52 -16.98
C SER A 48 14.76 -0.93 -16.87
N ALA A 49 15.10 -1.64 -15.80
CA ALA A 49 14.66 -3.01 -15.53
C ALA A 49 13.41 -3.09 -14.62
N GLY A 50 12.84 -1.95 -14.20
CA GLY A 50 11.75 -1.87 -13.23
C GLY A 50 12.14 -1.15 -11.94
N VAL A 51 11.39 -1.38 -10.85
CA VAL A 51 11.66 -0.74 -9.56
C VAL A 51 12.56 -1.61 -8.69
N LEU A 52 13.70 -1.06 -8.27
CA LEU A 52 14.57 -1.64 -7.26
C LEU A 52 14.14 -1.13 -5.89
N MET A 53 13.61 -2.02 -5.04
CA MET A 53 13.17 -1.67 -3.68
C MET A 53 14.38 -1.38 -2.78
N ASP A 54 14.44 -0.17 -2.23
CA ASP A 54 15.50 0.24 -1.29
C ASP A 54 15.07 0.01 0.16
N HIS A 55 13.81 0.35 0.48
CA HIS A 55 13.25 0.26 1.83
C HIS A 55 11.81 -0.25 1.82
N ILE A 56 11.45 -1.00 2.86
CA ILE A 56 10.07 -1.37 3.16
C ILE A 56 9.77 -0.97 4.60
N LEU A 57 8.84 -0.04 4.78
CA LEU A 57 8.36 0.42 6.06
C LEU A 57 7.09 -0.32 6.41
N LEU A 58 7.07 -0.92 7.60
CA LEU A 58 5.92 -1.64 8.13
C LEU A 58 5.28 -0.80 9.24
N VAL A 59 3.98 -0.53 9.13
CA VAL A 59 3.19 0.12 10.18
C VAL A 59 2.17 -0.89 10.68
N ASP A 60 2.47 -1.45 11.87
CA ASP A 60 1.69 -2.51 12.53
C ASP A 60 1.55 -3.82 11.73
N TYR A 61 2.13 -3.87 10.53
CA TYR A 61 2.17 -5.04 9.66
C TYR A 61 3.18 -6.07 10.19
N PRO A 62 2.77 -7.30 10.53
CA PRO A 62 3.67 -8.30 11.09
C PRO A 62 4.80 -8.68 10.10
N PRO A 63 6.09 -8.52 10.47
CA PRO A 63 7.21 -8.76 9.53
C PRO A 63 7.23 -10.17 8.93
N GLN A 64 6.78 -11.18 9.68
CA GLN A 64 6.68 -12.56 9.20
C GLN A 64 5.69 -12.73 8.04
N PHE A 65 4.71 -11.84 7.89
CA PHE A 65 3.79 -11.87 6.75
C PHE A 65 4.49 -11.40 5.47
N LEU A 66 5.39 -10.42 5.59
CA LEU A 66 6.20 -9.91 4.48
C LEU A 66 7.18 -10.97 3.96
N LEU A 67 7.84 -11.69 4.87
CA LEU A 67 8.80 -12.74 4.49
C LEU A 67 8.15 -13.87 3.70
N ALA A 68 6.88 -14.15 3.97
CA ALA A 68 6.14 -15.20 3.29
C ALA A 68 5.70 -14.86 1.86
N ILE A 69 5.71 -13.57 1.49
CA ILE A 69 5.34 -13.10 0.14
C ILE A 69 6.57 -12.71 -0.69
N LYS A 70 7.79 -12.94 -0.17
CA LYS A 70 9.01 -12.78 -0.95
C LYS A 70 9.10 -13.89 -1.99
N ASN A 71 9.42 -13.52 -3.21
CA ASN A 71 9.75 -14.47 -4.27
C ASN A 71 11.16 -15.06 -4.05
N ALA A 72 11.53 -16.06 -4.85
CA ALA A 72 12.83 -16.73 -4.76
C ALA A 72 14.03 -15.78 -4.95
N ALA A 73 13.84 -14.66 -5.65
CA ALA A 73 14.85 -13.62 -5.84
C ALA A 73 14.90 -12.61 -4.68
N GLY A 74 14.09 -12.79 -3.63
CA GLY A 74 14.01 -11.92 -2.45
C GLY A 74 13.16 -10.66 -2.64
N GLY A 75 12.62 -10.45 -3.84
CA GLY A 75 11.71 -9.34 -4.16
C GLY A 75 10.28 -9.61 -3.69
N ILE A 76 9.48 -8.55 -3.55
CA ILE A 76 8.06 -8.67 -3.24
C ILE A 76 7.29 -8.51 -4.55
N ASP A 77 6.66 -9.59 -4.98
CA ASP A 77 5.76 -9.60 -6.12
C ASP A 77 4.37 -10.02 -5.63
N THR A 78 3.44 -9.07 -5.60
CA THR A 78 2.05 -9.33 -5.22
C THR A 78 1.11 -9.11 -6.40
N PRO A 79 -0.03 -9.81 -6.46
CA PRO A 79 -1.07 -9.53 -7.45
C PRO A 79 -1.53 -8.07 -7.45
N LEU A 80 -1.58 -7.40 -6.28
CA LEU A 80 -1.92 -5.98 -6.19
C LEU A 80 -0.89 -5.11 -6.92
N MET A 81 0.41 -5.32 -6.64
CA MET A 81 1.51 -4.63 -7.32
C MET A 81 1.46 -4.82 -8.83
N ARG A 82 1.29 -6.07 -9.31
CA ARG A 82 1.21 -6.38 -10.74
C ARG A 82 0.05 -5.66 -11.43
N ARG A 83 -1.12 -5.60 -10.78
CA ARG A 83 -2.27 -4.87 -11.33
C ARG A 83 -2.06 -3.37 -11.31
N TRP A 84 -1.45 -2.84 -10.25
CA TRP A 84 -1.13 -1.41 -10.19
C TRP A 84 -0.14 -1.06 -11.31
N LEU A 85 0.92 -1.85 -11.53
CA LEU A 85 1.88 -1.64 -12.61
C LEU A 85 1.22 -1.64 -14.00
N ALA A 86 0.26 -2.53 -14.21
CA ALA A 86 -0.45 -2.67 -15.48
C ALA A 86 -1.46 -1.53 -15.75
N THR A 87 -2.08 -1.00 -14.70
CA THR A 87 -3.19 -0.02 -14.84
C THR A 87 -2.79 1.40 -14.49
N ARG A 88 -1.77 1.57 -13.64
CA ARG A 88 -1.38 2.82 -12.97
C ARG A 88 -2.55 3.48 -12.24
N ARG A 89 -3.37 2.65 -11.59
CA ARG A 89 -4.55 3.08 -10.82
C ARG A 89 -4.60 2.36 -9.48
N PRO A 90 -5.20 2.99 -8.45
CA PRO A 90 -5.61 2.33 -7.21
C PRO A 90 -6.22 0.95 -7.44
N VAL A 91 -5.74 -0.04 -6.68
CA VAL A 91 -6.18 -1.43 -6.76
C VAL A 91 -6.83 -1.84 -5.46
N TYR A 92 -7.99 -2.50 -5.55
CA TYR A 92 -8.63 -3.15 -4.43
C TYR A 92 -8.77 -4.65 -4.66
N PHE A 93 -8.42 -5.41 -3.63
CA PHE A 93 -8.59 -6.85 -3.57
C PHE A 93 -9.43 -7.22 -2.35
N ASP A 94 -10.46 -8.03 -2.55
CA ASP A 94 -11.26 -8.64 -1.49
C ASP A 94 -11.13 -10.16 -1.57
N ALA A 95 -10.74 -10.79 -0.47
CA ALA A 95 -10.63 -12.24 -0.42
C ALA A 95 -12.00 -12.95 -0.41
N ALA A 96 -13.08 -12.26 -0.05
CA ALA A 96 -14.44 -12.79 -0.19
C ALA A 96 -14.91 -12.83 -1.66
N ALA A 97 -14.31 -12.02 -2.52
CA ALA A 97 -14.59 -11.95 -3.96
C ALA A 97 -13.29 -11.92 -4.77
N PRO A 98 -12.50 -13.01 -4.74
CA PRO A 98 -11.18 -13.03 -5.35
C PRO A 98 -11.26 -12.88 -6.86
N TRP A 99 -10.24 -12.28 -7.47
CA TRP A 99 -10.16 -12.16 -8.92
C TRP A 99 -10.11 -13.55 -9.59
N PRO A 100 -10.68 -13.72 -10.80
CA PRO A 100 -10.70 -15.02 -11.49
C PRO A 100 -9.32 -15.63 -11.72
N ASP A 101 -8.33 -14.78 -11.98
CA ASP A 101 -6.94 -15.07 -12.32
C ASP A 101 -5.97 -14.96 -11.13
N ILE A 102 -6.48 -14.92 -9.89
CA ILE A 102 -5.62 -14.77 -8.71
C ILE A 102 -4.63 -15.93 -8.57
N ASP A 103 -3.39 -15.61 -8.23
CA ASP A 103 -2.39 -16.61 -7.84
C ASP A 103 -2.86 -17.35 -6.58
N ARG A 104 -3.10 -18.66 -6.71
CA ARG A 104 -3.63 -19.51 -5.64
C ARG A 104 -2.67 -19.66 -4.46
N ALA A 105 -1.36 -19.68 -4.69
CA ALA A 105 -0.36 -19.81 -3.63
C ALA A 105 -0.28 -18.52 -2.80
N TRP A 106 -0.29 -17.37 -3.48
CA TRP A 106 -0.38 -16.07 -2.82
C TRP A 106 -1.70 -15.93 -2.05
N TYR A 107 -2.83 -16.30 -2.67
CA TYR A 107 -4.14 -16.22 -2.05
C TYR A 107 -4.25 -17.07 -0.77
N ALA A 108 -3.74 -18.31 -0.80
CA ALA A 108 -3.69 -19.16 0.38
C ALA A 108 -2.84 -18.53 1.51
N THR A 109 -1.69 -17.94 1.15
CA THR A 109 -0.82 -17.20 2.08
C THR A 109 -1.52 -16.00 2.70
N PHE A 110 -2.31 -15.27 1.90
CA PHE A 110 -3.08 -14.09 2.30
C PHE A 110 -4.21 -14.43 3.28
N ILE A 111 -4.97 -15.50 2.98
CA ILE A 111 -6.04 -16.01 3.86
C ILE A 111 -5.48 -16.57 5.16
N ALA A 112 -4.41 -17.37 5.11
CA ALA A 112 -3.82 -17.99 6.30
C ALA A 112 -3.30 -16.95 7.33
N ARG A 113 -3.15 -15.68 6.91
CA ARG A 113 -2.70 -14.55 7.73
C ARG A 113 -3.82 -13.59 8.08
N ASP A 114 -5.07 -13.94 7.75
CA ASP A 114 -6.26 -13.14 8.00
C ASP A 114 -6.12 -11.69 7.47
N LEU A 115 -5.51 -11.51 6.29
CA LEU A 115 -5.37 -10.17 5.70
C LEU A 115 -6.68 -9.63 5.11
N ARG A 116 -7.65 -10.52 4.82
CA ARG A 116 -9.06 -10.27 4.40
C ARG A 116 -9.25 -9.47 3.11
N ASN A 117 -8.69 -8.28 3.02
CA ASN A 117 -8.73 -7.42 1.85
C ASN A 117 -7.49 -6.51 1.85
N GLY A 118 -7.27 -5.85 0.72
CA GLY A 118 -6.18 -4.90 0.61
C GLY A 118 -6.42 -3.85 -0.45
N VAL A 119 -5.91 -2.67 -0.18
CA VAL A 119 -5.89 -1.53 -1.10
C VAL A 119 -4.45 -1.17 -1.38
N ALA A 120 -4.11 -0.98 -2.64
CA ALA A 120 -2.80 -0.54 -3.03
C ALA A 120 -2.83 0.66 -3.98
N ASP A 121 -1.89 1.57 -3.77
CA ASP A 121 -1.57 2.63 -4.72
C ASP A 121 -0.08 2.90 -4.70
N ALA A 122 0.41 3.60 -5.71
CA ALA A 122 1.79 4.01 -5.81
C ALA A 122 1.90 5.35 -6.53
N VAL A 123 3.01 6.03 -6.27
CA VAL A 123 3.39 7.24 -6.98
C VAL A 123 4.80 7.06 -7.51
N TYR A 124 4.98 7.44 -8.78
CA TYR A 124 6.28 7.53 -9.43
C TYR A 124 6.66 8.99 -9.56
N ASP A 125 7.78 9.33 -8.96
CA ASP A 125 8.52 10.54 -9.26
C ASP A 125 9.53 10.21 -10.37
N GLU A 126 9.10 10.39 -11.62
CA GLU A 126 9.94 10.14 -12.79
C GLU A 126 11.11 11.13 -12.90
N THR A 127 11.01 12.30 -12.27
CA THR A 127 12.08 13.32 -12.30
C THR A 127 13.26 12.87 -11.45
N HIS A 128 12.98 12.30 -10.28
CA HIS A 128 14.01 11.80 -9.37
C HIS A 128 14.24 10.29 -9.48
N CYS A 129 13.55 9.61 -10.40
CA CYS A 129 13.58 8.16 -10.58
C CYS A 129 13.24 7.39 -9.29
N ILE A 130 12.19 7.79 -8.59
CA ILE A 130 11.74 7.19 -7.32
C ILE A 130 10.32 6.66 -7.45
N GLY A 131 10.05 5.51 -6.84
CA GLY A 131 8.71 4.96 -6.69
C GLY A 131 8.40 4.69 -5.23
N THR A 132 7.22 5.13 -4.78
CA THR A 132 6.66 4.80 -3.47
C THR A 132 5.38 3.98 -3.67
N TYR A 133 5.23 2.88 -2.96
CA TYR A 133 4.09 1.97 -3.04
C TYR A 133 3.49 1.77 -1.66
N PHE A 134 2.18 1.92 -1.54
CA PHE A 134 1.42 1.76 -0.31
C PHE A 134 0.49 0.56 -0.46
N SER A 135 0.45 -0.30 0.54
CA SER A 135 -0.44 -1.45 0.61
C SER A 135 -1.08 -1.53 1.98
N PHE A 136 -2.34 -1.13 2.05
CA PHE A 136 -3.19 -1.14 3.24
C PHE A 136 -3.97 -2.45 3.30
N HIS A 137 -4.15 -2.99 4.50
CA HIS A 137 -4.78 -4.29 4.70
C HIS A 137 -5.77 -4.28 5.86
N ARG A 138 -6.72 -5.22 5.79
CA ARG A 138 -7.80 -5.42 6.77
C ARG A 138 -8.62 -4.14 7.00
N LEU A 139 -9.09 -3.59 5.90
CA LEU A 139 -10.01 -2.46 5.89
C LEU A 139 -11.44 -2.96 6.20
N PRO A 140 -12.34 -2.12 6.75
CA PRO A 140 -13.76 -2.44 6.89
C PRO A 140 -14.48 -2.63 5.54
N GLY A 141 -13.83 -2.23 4.44
CA GLY A 141 -14.35 -2.20 3.07
C GLY A 141 -14.08 -0.84 2.45
N VAL A 142 -13.92 -0.79 1.14
CA VAL A 142 -13.76 0.47 0.38
C VAL A 142 -14.62 0.45 -0.86
N ASP A 143 -15.20 1.59 -1.21
CA ASP A 143 -15.91 1.76 -2.47
C ASP A 143 -14.99 2.34 -3.56
N VAL A 144 -15.44 2.28 -4.81
CA VAL A 144 -14.69 2.77 -5.98
C VAL A 144 -14.42 4.28 -5.89
N ALA A 145 -15.36 5.06 -5.34
CA ALA A 145 -15.19 6.51 -5.24
C ALA A 145 -14.06 6.87 -4.28
N PHE A 146 -13.95 6.18 -3.13
CA PHE A 146 -12.87 6.33 -2.18
C PHE A 146 -11.52 6.00 -2.82
N LEU A 147 -11.44 4.88 -3.53
CA LEU A 147 -10.22 4.45 -4.23
C LEU A 147 -9.75 5.48 -5.24
N GLU A 148 -10.66 6.06 -6.02
CA GLU A 148 -10.27 6.95 -7.12
C GLU A 148 -10.06 8.41 -6.69
N THR A 149 -10.67 8.85 -5.59
CA THR A 149 -10.66 10.28 -5.21
C THR A 149 -9.95 10.59 -3.90
N VAL A 150 -9.90 9.63 -2.97
CA VAL A 150 -9.31 9.84 -1.64
C VAL A 150 -7.93 9.22 -1.56
N LEU A 151 -7.79 7.96 -1.98
CA LEU A 151 -6.52 7.25 -1.85
C LEU A 151 -5.33 7.98 -2.48
N PRO A 152 -5.41 8.53 -3.71
CA PRO A 152 -4.27 9.23 -4.33
C PRO A 152 -3.86 10.49 -3.56
N ARG A 153 -4.74 11.05 -2.73
CA ARG A 153 -4.43 12.21 -1.87
C ARG A 153 -3.76 11.81 -0.56
N LEU A 154 -3.86 10.55 -0.15
CA LEU A 154 -3.23 9.99 1.06
C LEU A 154 -1.89 9.31 0.76
N THR A 155 -1.62 9.03 -0.51
CA THR A 155 -0.39 8.43 -1.01
C THR A 155 0.29 9.38 -1.99
N PRO A 156 0.78 10.55 -1.54
CA PRO A 156 1.46 11.50 -2.41
C PRO A 156 2.84 11.02 -2.88
#